data_AF-A0A7L2ZVB9-F1
#
_entry.id   AF-A0A7L2ZVB9-F1
#
_cell.length_a   1.000
_cell.length_b   1.000
_cell.length_c   1.000
_cell.angle_alpha   90.00
_cell.angle_beta   90.00
_cell.angle_gamma   90.00
#
_symmetry.space_group_name_H-M   'P 1'
#
loop_
_entity.id
_entity.type
_entity.pdbx_description
1 polymer ?
#
loop_
_entity_poly.entity_id
_entity_poly.type
_entity_poly.pdbx_seq_one_letter_code
_entity_poly.pdbx_strand_id
1 'polypeptide(L)'
;QPLQVVSDTRRPSDVQWFRDAYGDAVQTVRVVADEETRKRRNWVFVTGVDDAESECGLDQGVAFDWVITNDGDEVALGEQLEVLVQSLHRSL
;
A
#
# COMPACT_ATOMS: atom_id res chain seq x y z
N GLN A 1 10.63 10.03 17.12
CA GLN A 1 9.51 9.21 17.64
C GLN A 1 9.62 7.79 17.09
N PRO A 2 9.04 6.75 17.71
CA PRO A 2 9.03 5.42 17.10
C PRO A 2 8.13 5.40 15.86
N LEU A 3 8.55 4.68 14.82
CA LEU A 3 7.76 4.45 13.61
C LEU A 3 6.61 3.47 13.92
N GLN A 4 5.39 3.78 13.46
CA GLN A 4 4.24 2.89 13.54
C GLN A 4 3.79 2.49 12.14
N VAL A 5 3.51 1.21 11.94
CA VAL A 5 3.03 0.67 10.67
C VAL A 5 1.60 0.17 10.86
N VAL A 6 0.67 0.73 10.10
CA VAL A 6 -0.72 0.26 10.00
C VAL A 6 -0.86 -0.50 8.69
N SER A 7 -0.93 -1.82 8.77
CA SER A 7 -0.76 -2.69 7.59
C SER A 7 -2.03 -2.99 6.79
N ASP A 8 -3.23 -2.76 7.34
CA ASP A 8 -4.49 -3.24 6.76
C ASP A 8 -5.55 -2.13 6.68
N THR A 9 -5.16 -0.95 6.16
CA THR A 9 -6.13 0.09 5.77
C THR A 9 -6.84 -0.34 4.50
N ARG A 10 -8.18 -0.34 4.52
CA ARG A 10 -9.00 -0.85 3.39
C ARG A 10 -9.94 0.20 2.83
N ARG A 11 -10.13 1.32 3.53
CA ARG A 11 -11.13 2.34 3.19
C ARG A 11 -10.52 3.73 3.10
N PRO A 12 -11.06 4.63 2.26
CA PRO A 12 -10.61 6.02 2.21
C PRO A 12 -10.78 6.73 3.56
N SER A 13 -11.80 6.36 4.33
CA SER A 13 -12.02 6.89 5.69
C SER A 13 -10.88 6.58 6.66
N ASP A 14 -10.21 5.43 6.51
CA ASP A 14 -9.07 5.07 7.36
C ASP A 14 -7.92 6.05 7.11
N VAL A 15 -7.59 6.24 5.82
CA VAL A 15 -6.53 7.16 5.39
C VAL A 15 -6.83 8.59 5.79
N GLN A 16 -8.08 9.04 5.58
CA GLN A 16 -8.51 10.38 5.96
C GLN A 16 -8.36 10.60 7.47
N TRP A 17 -8.81 9.64 8.28
CA TRP A 17 -8.71 9.74 9.73
C TRP A 17 -7.27 9.88 10.22
N PHE A 18 -6.33 9.08 9.68
CA PHE A 18 -4.92 9.21 10.04
C PHE A 18 -4.34 10.56 9.62
N ARG A 19 -4.64 11.03 8.41
CA ARG A 19 -4.17 12.34 7.92
C ARG A 19 -4.71 13.49 8.78
N ASP A 20 -5.97 13.44 9.20
CA ASP A 20 -6.56 14.45 10.07
C ASP A 20 -5.94 14.42 11.48
N ALA A 21 -5.61 13.23 11.99
CA ALA A 21 -5.07 13.07 13.35
C ALA A 21 -3.57 13.37 13.47
N TYR A 22 -2.78 13.05 12.44
CA TYR A 22 -1.31 13.08 12.50
C TYR A 22 -0.66 13.98 11.43
N GLY A 23 -1.43 14.53 10.50
CA GLY A 23 -0.96 15.48 9.49
C GLY A 23 0.19 14.93 8.64
N ASP A 24 1.22 15.75 8.47
CA ASP A 24 2.40 15.46 7.63
C ASP A 24 3.27 14.30 8.12
N ALA A 25 3.01 13.77 9.33
CA ALA A 25 3.69 12.57 9.81
C ALA A 25 3.17 11.28 9.14
N VAL A 26 2.01 11.34 8.45
CA VAL A 26 1.42 10.18 7.77
C VAL A 26 2.03 10.00 6.40
N GLN A 27 2.60 8.82 6.18
CA GLN A 27 3.07 8.37 4.87
C GLN A 27 2.20 7.19 4.41
N THR A 28 1.58 7.32 3.25
CA THR A 28 0.71 6.30 2.66
C THR A 28 1.46 5.48 1.61
N VAL A 29 1.41 4.15 1.77
CA VAL A 29 2.12 3.20 0.91
C VAL A 29 1.13 2.22 0.31
N ARG A 30 0.98 2.23 -1.02
CA ARG A 30 0.18 1.26 -1.76
C ARG A 30 1.08 0.17 -2.33
N VAL A 31 0.82 -1.09 -1.98
CA VAL A 31 1.47 -2.23 -2.63
C VAL A 31 0.57 -2.72 -3.75
N VAL A 32 1.14 -2.87 -4.95
CA VAL A 32 0.44 -3.40 -6.13
C VAL A 32 1.19 -4.60 -6.68
N ALA A 33 0.47 -5.49 -7.34
CA ALA A 33 1.03 -6.56 -8.14
C ALA A 33 0.18 -6.72 -9.39
N ASP A 34 0.81 -6.95 -10.54
CA ASP A 34 0.12 -7.23 -11.78
C ASP A 34 -0.71 -8.53 -11.68
N GLU A 35 -1.71 -8.64 -12.55
CA GLU A 35 -2.66 -9.75 -12.51
C GLU A 35 -1.95 -11.10 -12.74
N GLU A 36 -0.94 -11.13 -13.62
CA GLU A 36 -0.16 -12.33 -13.91
C GLU A 36 0.60 -12.82 -12.68
N THR A 37 1.23 -11.92 -11.91
CA THR A 37 1.93 -12.27 -10.66
C THR A 37 0.95 -12.76 -9.61
N ARG A 38 -0.21 -12.12 -9.47
CA ARG A 38 -1.26 -12.57 -8.57
C ARG A 38 -1.72 -14.00 -8.95
N LYS A 39 -1.98 -14.26 -10.23
CA LYS A 39 -2.33 -15.60 -10.73
C LYS A 39 -1.26 -16.65 -10.47
N ARG A 40 0.03 -16.31 -10.67
CA ARG A 40 1.16 -17.21 -10.32
C ARG A 40 1.20 -17.57 -8.84
N ARG A 41 0.64 -16.71 -7.97
CA ARG A 41 0.49 -16.93 -6.52
C ARG A 41 -0.84 -17.60 -6.17
N ASN A 42 -1.51 -18.23 -7.15
CA ASN A 42 -2.81 -18.90 -7.01
C ASN A 42 -3.97 -17.98 -6.66
N TRP A 43 -3.85 -16.68 -6.92
CA TRP A 43 -5.02 -15.79 -6.85
C TRP A 43 -5.96 -16.09 -8.03
N VAL A 44 -7.23 -16.25 -7.71
CA VAL A 44 -8.32 -16.40 -8.69
C VAL A 44 -9.34 -15.33 -8.32
N PHE A 45 -9.74 -14.51 -9.29
CA PHE A 45 -10.76 -13.50 -9.07
C PHE A 45 -12.09 -14.17 -8.68
N VAL A 46 -12.66 -13.72 -7.57
CA VAL A 46 -13.97 -14.13 -7.07
C VAL A 46 -14.89 -12.92 -7.05
N THR A 47 -15.87 -12.92 -7.95
CA THR A 47 -16.95 -11.91 -7.97
C THR A 47 -17.67 -11.87 -6.62
N GLY A 48 -17.92 -10.68 -6.11
CA GLY A 48 -18.49 -10.41 -4.79
C GLY A 48 -17.47 -10.41 -3.64
N VAL A 49 -16.20 -10.77 -3.89
CA VAL A 49 -15.12 -10.71 -2.90
C VAL A 49 -14.06 -9.71 -3.36
N ASP A 50 -13.42 -9.95 -4.51
CA ASP A 50 -12.33 -9.12 -5.02
C ASP A 50 -12.80 -7.76 -5.56
N ASP A 51 -14.07 -7.63 -5.91
CA ASP A 51 -14.73 -6.38 -6.32
C ASP A 51 -15.53 -5.72 -5.19
N ALA A 52 -15.56 -6.32 -4.00
CA ALA A 52 -16.18 -5.71 -2.84
C ALA A 52 -15.33 -4.55 -2.30
N GLU A 53 -15.99 -3.56 -1.67
CA GLU A 53 -15.34 -2.38 -1.09
C GLU A 53 -14.20 -2.74 -0.10
N SER A 54 -14.28 -3.89 0.57
CA SER A 54 -13.23 -4.37 1.47
C SER A 54 -11.89 -4.68 0.79
N GLU A 55 -11.90 -4.91 -0.53
CA GLU A 55 -10.72 -5.22 -1.34
C GLU A 55 -10.38 -4.08 -2.32
N CYS A 56 -11.38 -3.39 -2.89
CA CYS A 56 -11.18 -2.34 -3.89
C CYS A 56 -11.39 -0.91 -3.37
N GLY A 57 -11.70 -0.72 -2.08
CA GLY A 57 -12.06 0.58 -1.49
C GLY A 57 -11.00 1.67 -1.62
N LEU A 58 -9.76 1.29 -1.91
CA LEU A 58 -8.61 2.20 -2.08
C LEU A 58 -8.09 2.25 -3.51
N ASP A 59 -8.80 1.67 -4.47
CA ASP A 59 -8.40 1.70 -5.89
C ASP A 59 -8.56 3.08 -6.51
N GLN A 60 -9.36 3.95 -5.89
CA GLN A 60 -9.63 5.33 -6.32
C GLN A 60 -9.68 6.27 -5.11
N GLY A 61 -9.49 7.57 -5.37
CA GLY A 61 -9.77 8.63 -4.39
C GLY A 61 -8.69 8.86 -3.32
N VAL A 62 -7.62 8.07 -3.29
CA VAL A 62 -6.45 8.30 -2.43
C VAL A 62 -5.22 8.53 -3.29
N ALA A 63 -4.59 9.69 -3.13
CA ALA A 63 -3.23 9.92 -3.59
C ALA A 63 -2.27 9.26 -2.60
N PHE A 64 -1.52 8.26 -3.04
CA PHE A 64 -0.51 7.59 -2.23
C PHE A 64 0.84 8.27 -2.36
N ASP A 65 1.58 8.38 -1.26
CA ASP A 65 2.93 8.95 -1.25
C ASP A 65 3.93 7.98 -1.91
N TRP A 66 3.67 6.68 -1.75
CA TRP A 66 4.47 5.59 -2.33
C TRP A 66 3.59 4.54 -2.98
N VAL A 67 4.01 4.07 -4.15
CA VAL A 67 3.46 2.87 -4.78
C VAL A 67 4.61 1.87 -4.95
N ILE A 68 4.48 0.71 -4.31
CA ILE A 68 5.45 -0.38 -4.32
C ILE A 68 4.93 -1.48 -5.23
N THR A 69 5.70 -1.84 -6.25
CA THR A 69 5.35 -2.87 -7.21
C THR A 69 5.96 -4.21 -6.80
N ASN A 70 5.13 -5.24 -6.66
CA ASN A 70 5.49 -6.58 -6.22
C ASN A 70 5.13 -7.63 -7.30
N ASP A 71 5.73 -7.47 -8.48
CA ASP A 71 5.49 -8.32 -9.66
C ASP A 71 6.35 -9.61 -9.67
N GLY A 72 6.90 -9.97 -8.51
CA GLY A 72 7.66 -11.21 -8.31
C GLY A 72 9.16 -11.11 -8.61
N ASP A 73 9.69 -9.92 -8.87
CA ASP A 73 11.12 -9.65 -8.85
C ASP A 73 11.54 -9.23 -7.42
N GLU A 74 12.19 -10.14 -6.70
CA GLU A 74 12.62 -9.91 -5.32
C GLU A 74 13.70 -8.82 -5.21
N VAL A 75 14.56 -8.68 -6.22
CA VAL A 75 15.63 -7.68 -6.23
C VAL A 75 15.00 -6.30 -6.41
N ALA A 76 14.14 -6.13 -7.42
CA ALA A 76 13.46 -4.87 -7.65
C ALA A 76 12.53 -4.48 -6.49
N LEU A 77 11.89 -5.44 -5.83
CA LEU A 77 11.12 -5.19 -4.61
C LEU A 77 12.02 -4.72 -3.46
N GLY A 78 13.16 -5.37 -3.26
CA GLY A 78 14.15 -4.99 -2.24
C GLY A 78 14.65 -3.55 -2.43
N GLU A 79 15.02 -3.19 -3.65
CA GLU A 79 15.49 -1.83 -3.99
C GLU A 79 14.42 -0.76 -3.69
N GLN A 80 13.15 -1.01 -4.05
CA GLN A 80 12.05 -0.10 -3.75
C GLN A 80 11.86 0.09 -2.24
N LEU A 81 11.93 -0.99 -1.46
CA LEU A 81 11.80 -0.95 0.00
C LEU A 81 12.96 -0.21 0.67
N GLU A 82 14.19 -0.41 0.18
CA GLU A 82 15.35 0.34 0.65
C GLU A 82 15.20 1.84 0.44
N VAL A 83 14.74 2.26 -0.75
CA VAL A 83 14.49 3.68 -1.05
C VAL A 83 13.42 4.26 -0.12
N LEU A 84 12.32 3.54 0.09
CA LEU A 84 11.26 3.94 1.02
C LEU A 84 11.81 4.13 2.44
N VAL A 85 12.50 3.14 2.99
CA VAL A 85 13.05 3.18 4.34
C VAL A 85 14.08 4.32 4.50
N GLN A 86 14.95 4.52 3.51
CA GLN A 86 15.89 5.64 3.50
C GLN A 86 15.17 7.00 3.47
N SER A 87 14.06 7.10 2.74
CA SER A 87 13.26 8.33 2.72
C SER A 87 12.62 8.61 4.08
N LEU A 88 12.07 7.59 4.75
CA LEU A 88 11.48 7.74 6.07
C LEU A 88 12.50 8.19 7.12
N HIS A 89 13.73 7.67 7.05
CA HIS A 89 14.82 8.12 7.94
C HIS A 89 15.25 9.58 7.73
N ARG A 90 15.08 10.14 6.52
CA ARG A 90 15.42 11.55 6.23
C ARG A 90 14.34 12.54 6.67
N SER A 91 13.11 12.07 6.81
CA SER A 91 11.95 12.88 7.18
C SER A 91 11.69 12.91 8.70
N LEU A 92 12.44 12.12 9.47
CA LEU A 92 12.42 12.07 10.95
C LEU A 92 13.57 12.89 11.54
#